data_AF-A0A5D0RB44-F1
#
_entry.id   AF-A0A5D0RB44-F1
#
_cell.length_a   1.000
_cell.length_b   1.000
_cell.length_c   1.000
_cell.angle_alpha   90.00
_cell.angle_beta   90.00
_cell.angle_gamma   90.00
#
_symmetry.space_group_name_H-M   'P 1'
#
loop_
_entity.id
_entity.type
_entity.pdbx_description
1 polymer ?
#
loop_
_entity_poly.entity_id
_entity_poly.type
_entity_poly.pdbx_seq_one_letter_code
_entity_poly.pdbx_strand_id
1 'polypeptide(L)'
;MRKKEFLIVFSVLIVSCFTIQSQNSNFEFQNEEKIESFLVENQLEFNREDLVIFKNFEAFLKFNNDGYLIGPVVHVFDKDGLYLEYIKISDIIDKLSNFKKIRNKPKKDAIHIDSWFNDLVNYKTLQPLQKTENNDYYFVLSWAKFFNKSKNMDALFKWYKVLQRQKIKGENIQIVLLNMDFQDYWELSPEKKEDLLKQANK
;
A
#
# COMPACT_ATOMS: atom_id res chain seq x y z
N MET A 1 -31.69 0.49 47.02
CA MET A 1 -30.76 -0.42 46.31
C MET A 1 -31.55 -1.30 45.34
N ARG A 2 -31.62 -0.93 44.06
CA ARG A 2 -31.92 -1.84 42.93
C ARG A 2 -31.20 -1.29 41.70
N LYS A 3 -30.20 -2.06 41.28
CA LYS A 3 -29.40 -1.87 40.05
C LYS A 3 -30.25 -2.24 38.83
N LYS A 4 -29.72 -1.84 37.66
CA LYS A 4 -30.07 -2.25 36.28
C LYS A 4 -31.12 -1.30 35.67
N GLU A 5 -30.95 -0.69 34.50
CA GLU A 5 -30.18 -1.07 33.30
C GLU A 5 -29.68 0.20 32.58
N PHE A 6 -28.38 0.23 32.25
CA PHE A 6 -27.79 1.24 31.37
C PHE A 6 -27.92 0.70 29.95
N LEU A 7 -28.92 1.16 29.19
CA LEU A 7 -29.09 0.79 27.79
C LEU A 7 -28.14 1.67 26.95
N ILE A 8 -26.90 1.21 26.77
CA ILE A 8 -25.95 1.84 25.85
C ILE A 8 -26.37 1.43 24.43
N VAL A 9 -27.10 2.31 23.75
CA VAL A 9 -27.32 2.20 22.31
C VAL A 9 -26.04 2.68 21.62
N PHE A 10 -25.13 1.75 21.35
CA PHE A 10 -24.00 1.98 20.46
C PHE A 10 -24.46 1.62 19.05
N SER A 11 -24.87 2.63 18.28
CA SER A 11 -25.24 2.46 16.87
C SER A 11 -24.57 3.58 16.07
N VAL A 12 -23.25 3.54 16.00
CA VAL A 12 -22.50 4.34 15.02
C VAL A 12 -22.52 3.54 13.71
N LEU A 13 -23.53 3.81 12.88
CA LEU A 13 -23.51 3.50 11.45
C LEU A 13 -22.41 4.36 10.81
N ILE A 14 -21.17 3.89 10.82
CA ILE A 14 -20.12 4.40 9.93
C ILE A 14 -20.40 3.79 8.56
N VAL A 15 -21.37 4.35 7.84
CA VAL A 15 -21.44 4.21 6.39
C VAL A 15 -20.42 5.18 5.82
N SER A 16 -19.15 4.83 5.94
CA SER A 16 -18.09 5.45 5.15
C SER A 16 -18.36 5.06 3.69
N CYS A 17 -18.94 5.98 2.91
CA CYS A 17 -19.01 5.86 1.47
C CYS A 17 -17.58 5.79 0.93
N PHE A 18 -17.10 4.60 0.60
CA PHE A 18 -15.88 4.43 -0.16
C PHE A 18 -16.20 4.65 -1.64
N THR A 19 -15.88 5.82 -2.17
CA THR A 19 -15.83 6.02 -3.62
C THR A 19 -14.48 5.54 -4.14
N ILE A 20 -14.40 4.24 -4.44
CA ILE A 20 -13.35 3.73 -5.32
C ILE A 20 -13.84 3.98 -6.74
N GLN A 21 -13.24 4.95 -7.43
CA GLN A 21 -13.60 5.26 -8.81
C GLN A 21 -13.03 4.16 -9.72
N SER A 22 -13.78 3.09 -9.89
CA SER A 22 -13.49 1.97 -10.75
C SER A 22 -13.85 2.31 -12.20
N GLN A 23 -12.95 2.01 -13.14
CA GLN A 23 -13.32 1.87 -14.54
C GLN A 23 -13.03 0.41 -14.94
N ASN A 24 -14.08 -0.40 -15.11
CA ASN A 24 -14.10 -1.69 -15.83
C ASN A 24 -13.17 -2.83 -15.34
N SER A 25 -12.83 -2.92 -14.05
CA SER A 25 -12.20 -4.14 -13.49
C SER A 25 -13.14 -4.79 -12.47
N ASN A 26 -13.45 -6.08 -12.63
CA ASN A 26 -14.15 -6.85 -11.59
C ASN A 26 -13.22 -6.95 -10.37
N PHE A 27 -13.53 -6.18 -9.34
CA PHE A 27 -12.88 -6.33 -8.04
C PHE A 27 -13.18 -7.72 -7.50
N GLU A 28 -12.16 -8.34 -6.94
CA GLU A 28 -12.27 -9.55 -6.17
C GLU A 28 -11.28 -9.47 -4.99
N PHE A 29 -11.56 -10.22 -3.93
CA PHE A 29 -10.59 -10.41 -2.87
C PHE A 29 -9.40 -11.23 -3.36
N GLN A 30 -8.21 -10.80 -2.94
CA GLN A 30 -6.92 -11.39 -3.27
C GLN A 30 -6.39 -12.22 -2.10
N ASN A 31 -5.52 -13.16 -2.44
CA ASN A 31 -4.72 -13.92 -1.49
C ASN A 31 -3.32 -14.09 -2.10
N GLU A 32 -2.41 -14.74 -1.37
CA GLU A 32 -1.03 -14.98 -1.81
C GLU A 32 -0.96 -15.55 -3.23
N GLU A 33 -1.71 -16.62 -3.52
CA GLU A 33 -1.68 -17.33 -4.80
C GLU A 33 -2.14 -16.42 -5.95
N LYS A 34 -3.24 -15.68 -5.76
CA LYS A 34 -3.76 -14.76 -6.78
C LYS A 34 -2.81 -13.60 -7.06
N ILE A 35 -2.17 -13.07 -6.01
CA ILE A 35 -1.18 -11.99 -6.15
C ILE A 35 0.04 -12.51 -6.91
N GLU A 36 0.62 -13.66 -6.51
CA GLU A 36 1.78 -14.23 -7.21
C GLU A 36 1.44 -14.58 -8.66
N SER A 37 0.29 -15.22 -8.91
CA SER A 37 -0.15 -15.60 -10.26
C SER A 37 -0.25 -14.38 -11.16
N PHE A 38 -0.89 -13.31 -10.68
CA PHE A 38 -1.00 -12.06 -11.41
C PHE A 38 0.38 -11.45 -11.76
N LEU A 39 1.31 -11.41 -10.80
CA LEU A 39 2.65 -10.87 -11.02
C LEU A 39 3.43 -11.72 -12.04
N VAL A 40 3.32 -13.04 -11.98
CA VAL A 40 3.97 -13.97 -12.91
C VAL A 40 3.39 -13.88 -14.31
N GLU A 41 2.06 -13.91 -14.45
CA GLU A 41 1.36 -13.80 -15.73
C GLU A 41 1.70 -12.50 -16.47
N ASN A 42 1.88 -11.41 -15.72
CA ASN A 42 2.25 -10.10 -16.26
C ASN A 42 3.77 -9.87 -16.35
N GLN A 43 4.59 -10.87 -16.05
CA GLN A 43 6.06 -10.80 -16.11
C GLN A 43 6.64 -9.68 -15.24
N LEU A 44 5.99 -9.40 -14.11
CA LEU A 44 6.39 -8.39 -13.14
C LEU A 44 7.31 -9.05 -12.10
N GLU A 45 8.61 -8.81 -12.23
CA GLU A 45 9.58 -9.33 -11.25
C GLU A 45 9.38 -8.67 -9.88
N PHE A 46 9.40 -9.49 -8.84
CA PHE A 46 9.29 -9.06 -7.45
C PHE A 46 10.15 -9.92 -6.54
N ASN A 47 10.47 -9.41 -5.35
CA ASN A 47 11.04 -10.18 -4.26
C ASN A 47 9.95 -10.37 -3.22
N ARG A 48 9.81 -11.60 -2.71
CA ARG A 48 8.78 -11.94 -1.72
C ARG A 48 8.94 -11.17 -0.42
N GLU A 49 10.16 -10.84 -0.03
CA GLU A 49 10.44 -10.07 1.18
C GLU A 49 10.03 -8.60 1.08
N ASP A 50 10.00 -8.05 -0.14
CA ASP A 50 9.62 -6.65 -0.37
C ASP A 50 8.10 -6.50 -0.51
N LEU A 51 7.36 -7.56 -0.84
CA LEU A 51 5.91 -7.55 -1.10
C LEU A 51 5.11 -7.59 0.21
N VAL A 52 4.22 -6.61 0.38
CA VAL A 52 3.40 -6.45 1.59
C VAL A 52 1.96 -6.09 1.26
N ILE A 53 1.09 -6.29 2.24
CA ILE A 53 -0.35 -5.98 2.20
C ILE A 53 -0.78 -5.37 3.54
N PHE A 54 -1.94 -4.72 3.59
CA PHE A 54 -2.49 -4.19 4.85
C PHE A 54 -2.93 -5.32 5.78
N LYS A 55 -2.49 -5.31 7.04
CA LYS A 55 -2.70 -6.37 8.04
C LYS A 55 -4.17 -6.73 8.31
N ASN A 56 -5.08 -5.78 8.10
CA ASN A 56 -6.52 -5.95 8.28
C ASN A 56 -7.27 -4.86 7.52
N PHE A 57 -8.60 -4.96 7.52
CA PHE A 57 -9.47 -4.01 6.85
C PHE A 57 -9.37 -2.61 7.48
N GLU A 58 -9.23 -2.50 8.81
CA GLU A 58 -9.09 -1.21 9.51
C GLU A 58 -7.84 -0.43 9.06
N ALA A 59 -6.72 -1.13 8.89
CA ALA A 59 -5.48 -0.56 8.35
C ALA A 59 -5.69 0.00 6.94
N PHE A 60 -6.37 -0.75 6.07
CA PHE A 60 -6.72 -0.28 4.74
C PHE A 60 -7.63 0.97 4.79
N LEU A 61 -8.66 0.97 5.65
CA LEU A 61 -9.58 2.11 5.76
C LEU A 61 -8.88 3.36 6.27
N LYS A 62 -8.01 3.22 7.27
CA LYS A 62 -7.20 4.33 7.80
C LYS A 62 -6.35 4.93 6.67
N PHE A 63 -5.64 4.09 5.92
CA PHE A 63 -4.82 4.53 4.80
C PHE A 63 -5.62 5.26 3.71
N ASN A 64 -6.83 4.78 3.41
CA ASN A 64 -7.75 5.45 2.49
C ASN A 64 -8.22 6.81 3.02
N ASN A 65 -8.63 6.88 4.28
CA ASN A 65 -9.13 8.11 4.90
C ASN A 65 -8.04 9.18 5.03
N ASP A 66 -6.80 8.76 5.22
CA ASP A 66 -5.62 9.63 5.22
C ASP A 66 -5.21 10.10 3.80
N GLY A 67 -5.92 9.64 2.76
CA GLY A 67 -5.71 10.05 1.37
C GLY A 67 -4.51 9.37 0.69
N TYR A 68 -3.99 8.28 1.27
CA TYR A 68 -2.84 7.55 0.73
C TYR A 68 -3.23 6.40 -0.19
N LEU A 69 -4.51 6.03 -0.29
CA LEU A 69 -5.00 5.06 -1.29
C LEU A 69 -5.02 5.66 -2.71
N ILE A 70 -3.84 6.09 -3.15
CA ILE A 70 -3.57 6.58 -4.48
C ILE A 70 -2.56 5.65 -5.13
N GLY A 71 -2.72 5.38 -6.42
CA GLY A 71 -1.79 4.50 -7.11
C GLY A 71 -2.07 4.34 -8.59
N PRO A 72 -1.12 3.76 -9.34
CA PRO A 72 0.21 3.36 -8.87
C PRO A 72 1.12 4.58 -8.61
N VAL A 73 1.83 4.61 -7.48
CA VAL A 73 2.75 5.71 -7.11
C VAL A 73 3.89 5.20 -6.23
N VAL A 74 4.93 6.02 -6.07
CA VAL A 74 6.01 5.76 -5.11
C VAL A 74 5.98 6.82 -4.03
N HIS A 75 5.93 6.42 -2.77
CA HIS A 75 6.15 7.31 -1.63
C HIS A 75 7.60 7.21 -1.16
N VAL A 76 8.20 8.36 -0.88
CA VAL A 76 9.61 8.45 -0.47
C VAL A 76 9.70 9.03 0.93
N PHE A 77 10.47 8.37 1.78
CA PHE A 77 10.81 8.82 3.13
C PHE A 77 12.32 8.92 3.27
N ASP A 78 12.79 9.86 4.08
CA ASP A 78 14.21 10.01 4.39
C ASP A 78 14.73 8.98 5.40
N LYS A 79 16.02 9.06 5.73
CA LYS A 79 16.69 8.21 6.72
C LYS A 79 16.02 8.18 8.09
N ASP A 80 15.40 9.30 8.47
CA ASP A 80 14.72 9.46 9.76
C ASP A 80 13.28 8.96 9.66
N GLY A 81 12.85 8.41 8.53
CA GLY A 81 11.51 7.90 8.30
C GLY A 81 10.47 8.98 8.00
N LEU A 82 10.88 10.22 7.76
CA LEU A 82 9.96 11.34 7.51
C LEU A 82 9.62 11.43 6.02
N TYR A 83 8.33 11.64 5.74
CA TYR A 83 7.83 11.73 4.37
C TYR A 83 8.37 12.95 3.61
N LEU A 84 8.89 12.69 2.40
CA LEU A 84 9.47 13.70 1.52
C LEU A 84 8.51 14.09 0.41
N GLU A 85 8.06 13.12 -0.36
CA GLU A 85 7.20 13.30 -1.52
C GLU A 85 6.61 11.98 -2.03
N TYR A 86 5.65 12.07 -2.97
CA TYR A 86 5.29 10.95 -3.82
C TYR A 86 5.66 11.26 -5.27
N ILE A 87 6.18 10.25 -5.95
CA ILE A 87 6.57 10.31 -7.35
C ILE A 87 5.45 9.67 -8.16
N LYS A 88 4.83 10.46 -9.04
CA LYS A 88 3.84 9.95 -10.00
C LYS A 88 4.53 9.16 -11.09
N ILE A 89 3.80 8.25 -11.72
CA ILE A 89 4.29 7.44 -12.83
C ILE A 89 4.91 8.27 -13.97
N SER A 90 4.37 9.45 -14.26
CA SER A 90 4.91 10.34 -15.30
C SER A 90 6.36 10.76 -15.04
N ASP A 91 6.75 10.86 -13.77
CA ASP A 91 8.00 11.48 -13.35
C ASP A 91 9.03 10.44 -12.88
N ILE A 92 8.61 9.17 -12.84
CA ILE A 92 9.36 8.03 -12.33
C ILE A 92 10.70 7.88 -13.05
N ILE A 93 10.71 7.95 -14.39
CA ILE A 93 11.91 7.75 -15.19
C ILE A 93 12.93 8.88 -14.94
N ASP A 94 12.46 10.12 -14.87
CA ASP A 94 13.33 11.30 -14.73
C ASP A 94 13.94 11.42 -13.33
N LYS A 95 13.21 11.02 -12.29
CA LYS A 95 13.71 11.05 -10.90
C LYS A 95 14.65 9.88 -10.57
N LEU A 96 14.49 8.72 -11.22
CA LEU A 96 15.41 7.58 -11.02
C LEU A 96 16.83 7.84 -11.51
N SER A 97 16.97 8.60 -12.58
CA SER A 97 18.28 8.88 -13.16
C SER A 97 19.21 9.62 -12.19
N ASN A 98 18.66 10.25 -11.16
CA ASN A 98 19.42 11.01 -10.18
C ASN A 98 18.65 11.13 -8.85
N PHE A 99 18.96 10.29 -7.86
CA PHE A 99 18.39 10.35 -6.50
C PHE A 99 18.53 11.73 -5.84
N LYS A 100 19.51 12.55 -6.24
CA LYS A 100 19.64 13.93 -5.74
C LYS A 100 18.49 14.86 -6.16
N LYS A 101 17.62 14.43 -7.10
CA LYS A 101 16.39 15.14 -7.48
C LYS A 101 15.21 14.85 -6.54
N ILE A 102 15.36 13.89 -5.63
CA ILE A 102 14.40 13.68 -4.55
C ILE A 102 14.49 14.87 -3.60
N ARG A 103 13.33 15.36 -3.17
CA ARG A 103 13.26 16.41 -2.17
C ARG A 103 14.02 15.99 -0.92
N ASN A 104 14.95 16.81 -0.45
CA ASN A 104 15.85 16.48 0.66
C ASN A 104 15.39 16.95 2.05
N LYS A 105 14.23 17.62 2.15
CA LYS A 105 13.72 18.16 3.41
C LYS A 105 12.25 17.81 3.61
N PRO A 106 11.87 17.09 4.67
CA PRO A 106 10.47 16.82 4.96
C PRO A 106 9.66 18.09 5.21
N LYS A 107 8.33 18.00 5.17
CA LYS A 107 7.45 19.07 5.68
C LYS A 107 7.48 19.06 7.21
N LYS A 108 7.09 20.19 7.84
CA LYS A 108 7.10 20.34 9.31
C LYS A 108 6.23 19.29 10.03
N ASP A 109 5.17 18.85 9.35
CA ASP A 109 4.14 17.91 9.76
C ASP A 109 4.19 16.62 8.93
N ALA A 110 5.38 16.27 8.41
CA ALA A 110 5.54 15.05 7.62
C ALA A 110 5.19 13.82 8.46
N ILE A 111 4.36 12.94 7.89
CA ILE A 111 4.08 11.63 8.48
C ILE A 111 5.35 10.80 8.58
N HIS A 112 5.39 9.93 9.58
CA HIS A 112 6.49 9.02 9.79
C HIS A 112 6.16 7.63 9.24
N ILE A 113 7.14 6.96 8.63
CA ILE A 113 6.95 5.67 7.98
C ILE A 113 6.50 4.56 8.93
N ASP A 114 6.87 4.64 10.22
CA ASP A 114 6.42 3.68 11.23
C ASP A 114 4.89 3.62 11.33
N SER A 115 4.20 4.74 11.05
CA SER A 115 2.73 4.77 11.00
C SER A 115 2.16 3.85 9.91
N TRP A 116 2.94 3.59 8.86
CA TRP A 116 2.59 2.67 7.79
C TRP A 116 3.06 1.26 8.14
N PHE A 117 4.31 1.09 8.58
CA PHE A 117 4.88 -0.25 8.85
C PHE A 117 4.07 -1.01 9.90
N ASN A 118 3.54 -0.31 10.91
CA ASN A 118 2.66 -0.91 11.92
C ASN A 118 1.36 -1.49 11.36
N ASP A 119 0.95 -1.07 10.16
CA ASP A 119 -0.30 -1.43 9.50
C ASP A 119 -0.08 -2.38 8.32
N LEU A 120 1.17 -2.76 8.04
CA LEU A 120 1.57 -3.62 6.93
C LEU A 120 2.17 -4.95 7.41
N VAL A 121 1.88 -6.00 6.68
CA VAL A 121 2.43 -7.35 6.89
C VAL A 121 2.94 -7.93 5.57
N ASN A 122 3.89 -8.85 5.65
CA ASN A 122 4.30 -9.62 4.49
C ASN A 122 3.11 -10.41 3.93
N TYR A 123 2.93 -10.37 2.60
CA TYR A 123 1.77 -10.95 1.94
C TYR A 123 1.60 -12.46 2.10
N LYS A 124 2.70 -13.17 2.37
CA LYS A 124 2.76 -14.63 2.47
C LYS A 124 2.82 -15.09 3.91
N THR A 125 3.74 -14.53 4.70
CA THR A 125 3.96 -14.98 6.08
C THR A 125 3.02 -14.32 7.09
N LEU A 126 2.33 -13.24 6.69
CA LEU A 126 1.51 -12.37 7.53
C LEU A 126 2.27 -11.80 8.75
N GLN A 127 3.60 -11.86 8.73
CA GLN A 127 4.43 -11.28 9.77
C GLN A 127 4.57 -9.77 9.57
N PRO A 128 4.65 -8.98 10.66
CA PRO A 128 4.87 -7.55 10.58
C PRO A 128 6.13 -7.19 9.77
N LEU A 129 6.03 -6.14 8.97
CA LEU A 129 7.19 -5.61 8.24
C LEU A 129 8.20 -5.03 9.25
N GLN A 130 9.45 -5.45 9.14
CA GLN A 130 10.53 -4.90 9.97
C GLN A 130 11.22 -3.73 9.26
N LYS A 131 11.43 -2.65 9.99
CA LYS A 131 12.25 -1.52 9.55
C LYS A 131 13.71 -1.92 9.63
N THR A 132 14.41 -1.87 8.50
CA THR A 132 15.86 -2.08 8.48
C THR A 132 16.54 -0.79 8.93
N GLU A 133 17.50 -0.92 9.84
CA GLU A 133 18.30 0.21 10.33
C GLU A 133 19.29 0.69 9.27
N ASN A 134 19.79 1.91 9.43
CA ASN A 134 20.82 2.52 8.57
C ASN A 134 20.42 2.71 7.09
N ASN A 135 19.14 2.79 6.77
CA ASN A 135 18.70 3.21 5.45
C ASN A 135 18.77 4.72 5.28
N ASP A 136 19.24 5.16 4.12
CA ASP A 136 19.21 6.55 3.68
C ASP A 136 17.82 6.95 3.18
N TYR A 137 17.07 6.00 2.64
CA TYR A 137 15.71 6.18 2.15
C TYR A 137 14.84 4.93 2.34
N TYR A 138 13.54 5.17 2.46
CA TYR A 138 12.53 4.14 2.35
C TYR A 138 11.60 4.46 1.18
N PHE A 139 11.34 3.46 0.35
CA PHE A 139 10.51 3.58 -0.84
C PHE A 139 9.31 2.66 -0.74
N VAL A 140 8.11 3.24 -0.72
CA VAL A 140 6.85 2.48 -0.70
C VAL A 140 6.17 2.60 -2.06
N LEU A 141 6.27 1.55 -2.86
CA LEU A 141 5.69 1.43 -4.19
C LEU A 141 4.29 0.86 -4.03
N SER A 142 3.30 1.72 -4.13
CA SER A 142 1.89 1.36 -3.89
C SER A 142 1.20 1.01 -5.20
N TRP A 143 0.56 -0.16 -5.25
CA TRP A 143 -0.15 -0.66 -6.43
C TRP A 143 -1.37 -1.48 -6.05
N ALA A 144 -2.28 -1.65 -7.00
CA ALA A 144 -3.44 -2.53 -6.90
C ALA A 144 -3.92 -2.88 -8.31
N LYS A 145 -4.49 -4.07 -8.49
CA LYS A 145 -5.08 -4.50 -9.77
C LYS A 145 -6.18 -3.54 -10.23
N PHE A 146 -6.92 -2.99 -9.27
CA PHE A 146 -8.05 -2.13 -9.57
C PHE A 146 -7.74 -0.71 -10.06
N PHE A 147 -6.48 -0.27 -10.06
CA PHE A 147 -6.15 1.02 -10.66
C PHE A 147 -6.25 1.03 -12.20
N ASN A 148 -6.57 -0.12 -12.82
CA ASN A 148 -6.83 -0.37 -14.25
C ASN A 148 -6.02 0.50 -15.23
N LYS A 149 -4.71 0.56 -15.01
CA LYS A 149 -3.74 1.23 -15.90
C LYS A 149 -2.52 0.34 -16.03
N SER A 150 -2.61 -0.72 -16.83
CA SER A 150 -1.53 -1.70 -17.03
C SER A 150 -0.17 -1.03 -17.32
N LYS A 151 -0.15 -0.03 -18.20
CA LYS A 151 1.06 0.77 -18.50
C LYS A 151 1.66 1.46 -17.26
N ASN A 152 0.83 1.89 -16.32
CA ASN A 152 1.29 2.52 -15.08
C ASN A 152 1.91 1.51 -14.12
N MET A 153 1.35 0.30 -14.09
CA MET A 153 1.87 -0.80 -13.31
C MET A 153 3.24 -1.25 -13.86
N ASP A 154 3.38 -1.40 -15.18
CA ASP A 154 4.67 -1.69 -15.82
C ASP A 154 5.74 -0.65 -15.47
N ALA A 155 5.37 0.63 -15.45
CA ALA A 155 6.27 1.71 -15.10
C ALA A 155 6.71 1.66 -13.62
N LEU A 156 5.78 1.35 -12.71
CA LEU A 156 6.10 1.15 -11.29
C LEU A 156 7.06 -0.04 -11.11
N PHE A 157 6.83 -1.17 -11.79
CA PHE A 157 7.70 -2.34 -11.68
C PHE A 157 9.06 -2.16 -12.37
N LYS A 158 9.14 -1.36 -13.44
CA LYS A 158 10.44 -0.89 -13.95
C LYS A 158 11.19 -0.09 -12.90
N TRP A 159 10.48 0.73 -12.13
CA TRP A 159 11.04 1.52 -11.03
C TRP A 159 11.57 0.64 -9.91
N TYR A 160 10.79 -0.35 -9.51
CA TYR A 160 11.19 -1.39 -8.57
C TYR A 160 12.51 -2.06 -8.99
N LYS A 161 12.64 -2.51 -10.24
CA LYS A 161 13.88 -3.11 -10.76
C LYS A 161 15.08 -2.16 -10.66
N VAL A 162 14.87 -0.86 -10.89
CA VAL A 162 15.96 0.13 -10.74
C VAL A 162 16.39 0.25 -9.30
N LEU A 163 15.46 0.34 -8.34
CA LEU A 163 15.81 0.37 -6.93
C LEU A 163 16.56 -0.87 -6.49
N GLN A 164 16.11 -2.06 -6.91
CA GLN A 164 16.83 -3.31 -6.62
C GLN A 164 18.28 -3.26 -7.11
N ARG A 165 18.52 -2.75 -8.33
CA ARG A 165 19.89 -2.59 -8.87
C ARG A 165 20.72 -1.61 -8.04
N GLN A 166 20.12 -0.55 -7.50
CA GLN A 166 20.81 0.44 -6.68
C GLN A 166 21.17 -0.14 -5.31
N LYS A 167 20.24 -0.89 -4.69
CA LYS A 167 20.50 -1.65 -3.47
C LYS A 167 21.67 -2.64 -3.65
N ILE A 168 21.73 -3.35 -4.78
CA ILE A 168 22.85 -4.24 -5.12
C ILE A 168 24.17 -3.48 -5.29
N LYS A 169 24.14 -2.23 -5.75
CA LYS A 169 25.32 -1.36 -5.88
C LYS A 169 25.79 -0.75 -4.55
N GLY A 170 25.10 -1.03 -3.45
CA GLY A 170 25.48 -0.58 -2.10
C GLY A 170 24.71 0.64 -1.59
N GLU A 171 23.65 1.09 -2.28
CA GLU A 171 22.77 2.13 -1.74
C GLU A 171 21.95 1.56 -0.56
N ASN A 172 21.94 2.26 0.57
CA ASN A 172 21.19 1.83 1.76
C ASN A 172 19.72 2.22 1.63
N ILE A 173 18.93 1.36 0.98
CA ILE A 173 17.51 1.62 0.76
C ILE A 173 16.65 0.43 1.17
N GLN A 174 15.51 0.73 1.79
CA GLN A 174 14.45 -0.25 2.01
C GLN A 174 13.35 -0.04 0.98
N ILE A 175 12.98 -1.13 0.31
CA ILE A 175 11.97 -1.16 -0.73
C ILE A 175 10.76 -1.88 -0.14
N VAL A 176 9.58 -1.28 -0.27
CA VAL A 176 8.32 -1.84 0.15
C VAL A 176 7.40 -1.82 -1.05
N LEU A 177 7.01 -3.00 -1.54
CA LEU A 177 6.08 -3.18 -2.64
C LEU A 177 4.70 -3.45 -2.05
N LEU A 178 3.90 -2.40 -1.87
CA LEU A 178 2.60 -2.47 -1.21
C LEU A 178 1.50 -2.79 -2.22
N ASN A 179 0.92 -3.98 -2.11
CA ASN A 179 -0.33 -4.32 -2.77
C ASN A 179 -1.52 -3.83 -1.93
N MET A 180 -2.42 -3.07 -2.55
CA MET A 180 -3.56 -2.42 -1.90
C MET A 180 -4.90 -3.05 -2.30
N ASP A 181 -4.90 -4.19 -2.97
CA ASP A 181 -6.14 -4.91 -3.28
C ASP A 181 -6.82 -5.39 -1.99
N PHE A 182 -8.14 -5.67 -2.06
CA PHE A 182 -8.86 -6.27 -0.94
C PHE A 182 -8.32 -7.67 -0.67
N GLN A 183 -8.16 -8.04 0.60
CA GLN A 183 -7.48 -9.28 0.97
C GLN A 183 -8.41 -10.28 1.67
N ASP A 184 -8.35 -11.55 1.26
CA ASP A 184 -9.24 -12.60 1.77
C ASP A 184 -9.07 -12.86 3.26
N TYR A 185 -7.85 -12.66 3.77
CA TYR A 185 -7.48 -12.92 5.15
C TYR A 185 -7.93 -11.83 6.14
N TRP A 186 -8.57 -10.75 5.69
CA TRP A 186 -9.14 -9.73 6.58
C TRP A 186 -10.34 -10.23 7.43
N GLU A 187 -10.67 -11.53 7.36
CA GLU A 187 -11.72 -12.20 8.14
C GLU A 187 -13.09 -11.49 8.11
N LEU A 188 -13.37 -10.77 7.03
CA LEU A 188 -14.65 -10.07 6.83
C LEU A 188 -15.80 -11.06 6.66
N SER A 189 -16.98 -10.72 7.20
CA SER A 189 -18.20 -11.49 6.96
C SER A 189 -18.55 -11.55 5.47
N PRO A 190 -19.22 -12.62 4.99
CA PRO A 190 -19.64 -12.73 3.59
C PRO A 190 -20.44 -11.52 3.11
N GLU A 191 -21.36 -11.03 3.94
CA GLU A 191 -22.18 -9.84 3.67
C GLU A 191 -21.30 -8.59 3.48
N LYS A 192 -20.26 -8.43 4.31
CA LYS A 192 -19.35 -7.29 4.21
C LYS A 192 -18.47 -7.39 2.96
N LYS A 193 -18.00 -8.59 2.61
CA LYS A 193 -17.27 -8.82 1.36
C LYS A 193 -18.14 -8.45 0.16
N GLU A 194 -19.38 -8.91 0.13
CA GLU A 194 -20.32 -8.60 -0.96
C GLU A 194 -20.61 -7.09 -1.07
N ASP A 195 -20.85 -6.42 0.05
CA ASP A 195 -21.07 -4.97 0.10
C ASP A 195 -19.86 -4.19 -0.46
N LEU A 196 -18.64 -4.55 -0.05
CA LEU A 196 -17.42 -3.91 -0.55
C LEU A 196 -17.21 -4.15 -2.05
N LEU A 197 -17.45 -5.37 -2.54
CA LEU A 197 -17.38 -5.66 -3.97
C LEU A 197 -18.44 -4.87 -4.75
N LYS A 198 -19.66 -4.74 -4.22
CA LYS A 198 -20.71 -3.90 -4.84
C LYS A 198 -20.31 -2.43 -4.87
N GLN A 199 -19.67 -1.91 -3.83
CA GLN A 199 -19.21 -0.53 -3.80
C GLN A 199 -18.05 -0.29 -4.77
N ALA A 200 -17.10 -1.21 -4.85
CA ALA A 200 -15.93 -1.09 -5.71
C ALA A 200 -16.24 -1.32 -7.20
N ASN A 201 -17.27 -2.11 -7.52
CA ASN A 201 -17.68 -2.39 -8.90
C ASN A 201 -18.80 -1.46 -9.43
N LYS A 202 -19.15 -0.39 -8.71
CA LYS A 202 -20.09 0.65 -9.18
C LYS A 202 -19.40 1.62 -10.14
#